data_AF-A0A8J6A8X0-F1
#
_entry.id   AF-A0A8J6A8X0-F1
#
_cell.length_a   1.000
_cell.length_b   1.000
_cell.length_c   1.000
_cell.angle_alpha   90.00
_cell.angle_beta   90.00
_cell.angle_gamma   90.00
#
_symmetry.space_group_name_H-M   'P 1'
#
loop_
_entity.id
_entity.type
_entity.pdbx_description
1 polymer ?
#
loop_
_entity_poly.entity_id
_entity_poly.type
_entity_poly.pdbx_seq_one_letter_code
_entity_poly.pdbx_strand_id
1 'polypeptide(L)'
;MLLTVGVIYRFFVIVLFAITIAWATLMQTMYNEKIFELVMGTRNYLAAPIAAIFLLAVFCKRVTEQGAFWGLVGGILISICGMVLKFVYKPQSCVEDNMCPVMCKLNYLYLIIILFILTLLIILGISKFTDPVPDQHVSAA
;
A
#
# COMPACT_ATOMS: atom_id res chain seq x y z
N MET A 1 0.72 7.54 -36.55
CA MET A 1 0.29 6.66 -35.44
C MET A 1 1.44 6.27 -34.52
N LEU A 2 2.58 5.74 -35.01
CA LEU A 2 3.74 5.42 -34.15
C LEU A 2 4.44 6.66 -33.54
N LEU A 3 4.54 7.77 -34.29
CA LEU A 3 5.14 9.02 -33.80
C LEU A 3 4.33 9.67 -32.66
N THR A 4 3.00 9.62 -32.72
CA THR A 4 2.12 10.16 -31.66
C THR A 4 2.22 9.33 -30.38
N VAL A 5 2.33 8.00 -30.48
CA VAL A 5 2.51 7.11 -29.31
C VAL A 5 3.87 7.36 -28.64
N GLY A 6 4.94 7.56 -29.41
CA GLY A 6 6.27 7.85 -28.87
C GLY A 6 6.34 9.18 -28.11
N VAL A 7 5.66 10.22 -28.61
CA VAL A 7 5.59 11.53 -27.93
C VAL A 7 4.78 11.45 -26.64
N ILE A 8 3.65 10.74 -26.65
CA ILE A 8 2.81 10.53 -25.45
C ILE A 8 3.60 9.80 -24.38
N TYR A 9 4.30 8.71 -24.75
CA TYR A 9 5.11 7.94 -23.80
C TYR A 9 6.24 8.78 -23.21
N ARG A 10 6.93 9.56 -24.05
CA ARG A 10 8.03 10.42 -23.59
C ARG A 10 7.56 11.50 -22.61
N PHE A 11 6.42 12.12 -22.88
CA PHE A 11 5.81 13.08 -21.96
C PHE A 11 5.42 12.42 -20.64
N PHE A 12 4.78 11.25 -20.70
CA PHE A 12 4.41 10.46 -19.51
C PHE A 12 5.62 10.11 -18.65
N VAL A 13 6.72 9.64 -19.26
CA VAL A 13 7.97 9.33 -18.54
C VAL A 13 8.57 10.58 -17.90
N ILE A 14 8.60 11.72 -18.60
CA ILE A 14 9.13 12.98 -18.05
C ILE A 14 8.31 13.42 -16.83
N VAL A 15 6.98 13.35 -16.91
CA VAL A 15 6.08 13.69 -15.79
C VAL A 15 6.32 12.76 -14.61
N LEU A 16 6.37 11.45 -14.82
CA LEU A 16 6.67 10.48 -13.76
C LEU A 16 8.03 10.73 -13.10
N PHE A 17 9.04 11.06 -13.90
CA PHE A 17 10.38 11.34 -13.41
C PHE A 17 10.41 12.61 -12.54
N ALA A 18 9.73 13.67 -12.99
CA ALA A 18 9.59 14.91 -12.23
C ALA A 18 8.88 14.70 -10.88
N ILE A 19 7.79 13.93 -10.87
CA ILE A 19 7.06 13.58 -9.65
C ILE A 19 7.96 12.78 -8.69
N THR A 20 8.73 11.83 -9.20
CA THR A 20 9.62 11.00 -8.39
C THR A 20 10.74 11.83 -7.76
N ILE A 21 11.36 12.74 -8.52
CA ILE A 21 12.40 13.64 -8.01
C ILE A 21 11.83 14.61 -6.98
N ALA A 22 10.67 15.20 -7.25
CA ALA A 22 9.98 16.09 -6.31
C ALA A 22 9.64 15.38 -4.99
N TRP A 23 9.17 14.14 -5.07
CA TRP A 23 8.91 13.32 -3.90
C TRP A 23 10.20 12.97 -3.13
N ALA A 24 11.26 12.58 -3.83
CA ALA A 24 12.54 12.24 -3.20
C ALA A 24 13.14 13.43 -2.45
N THR A 25 13.13 14.62 -3.07
CA THR A 25 13.64 15.86 -2.48
C THR A 25 12.82 16.34 -1.29
N LEU A 26 11.48 16.23 -1.33
CA LEU A 26 10.61 16.47 -0.18
C LEU A 26 10.98 15.60 1.03
N MET A 27 11.35 14.34 0.80
CA MET A 27 11.72 13.43 1.88
C MET A 27 13.12 13.72 2.46
N GLN A 28 14.07 14.12 1.62
CA GLN A 28 15.44 14.43 2.06
C GLN A 28 15.51 15.69 2.92
N THR A 29 14.75 16.73 2.57
CA THR A 29 14.72 18.00 3.32
C THR A 29 14.15 17.87 4.75
N MET A 30 13.36 16.82 5.01
CA MET A 30 12.61 16.67 6.25
C MET A 30 13.27 15.75 7.29
N TYR A 31 14.25 14.92 6.90
CA TYR A 31 14.74 13.81 7.72
C TYR A 31 16.20 13.42 7.43
N ASN A 32 17.18 14.29 7.65
CA ASN A 32 18.60 14.03 7.33
C ASN A 32 19.24 12.79 8.02
N GLU A 33 18.65 12.25 9.10
CA GLU A 33 19.27 11.16 9.88
C GLU A 33 18.61 9.77 9.71
N LYS A 34 17.43 9.65 9.09
CA LYS A 34 16.68 8.37 8.96
C LYS A 34 16.13 8.07 7.56
N ILE A 35 16.74 8.66 6.52
CA ILE A 35 16.27 8.57 5.13
C ILE A 35 16.07 7.12 4.66
N PHE A 36 16.97 6.21 5.05
CA PHE A 36 16.94 4.82 4.59
C PHE A 36 15.77 4.01 5.16
N GLU A 37 15.47 4.17 6.46
CA GLU A 37 14.34 3.49 7.11
C GLU A 37 13.00 4.01 6.58
N LEU A 38 12.95 5.27 6.17
CA LEU A 38 11.75 5.90 5.63
C LEU A 38 11.44 5.42 4.21
N VAL A 39 12.44 5.37 3.33
CA VAL A 39 12.27 4.86 1.96
C VAL A 39 11.90 3.38 1.97
N MET A 40 12.59 2.57 2.76
CA MET A 40 12.29 1.14 2.88
C MET A 40 10.93 0.90 3.57
N GLY A 41 10.58 1.70 4.58
CA GLY A 41 9.26 1.68 5.21
C GLY A 41 8.14 1.97 4.22
N THR A 42 8.25 3.05 3.44
CA THR A 42 7.28 3.43 2.39
C THR A 42 7.06 2.31 1.38
N ARG A 43 8.15 1.72 0.87
CA ARG A 43 8.07 0.61 -0.09
C ARG A 43 7.33 -0.60 0.50
N ASN A 44 7.58 -0.91 1.76
CA ASN A 44 6.95 -2.05 2.41
C ASN A 44 5.46 -1.82 2.73
N TYR A 45 5.01 -0.59 2.96
CA TYR A 45 3.57 -0.29 3.11
C TYR A 45 2.78 -0.59 1.85
N LEU A 46 3.36 -0.34 0.67
CA LEU A 46 2.72 -0.68 -0.61
C LEU A 46 2.84 -2.18 -0.92
N ALA A 47 3.96 -2.82 -0.55
CA ALA A 47 4.17 -4.23 -0.79
C ALA A 47 3.26 -5.15 0.06
N ALA A 48 2.91 -4.74 1.29
CA ALA A 48 2.10 -5.52 2.21
C ALA A 48 0.70 -5.92 1.67
N PRO A 49 -0.16 -5.00 1.20
CA PRO A 49 -1.47 -5.37 0.68
C PRO A 49 -1.36 -6.25 -0.58
N ILE A 50 -0.37 -5.98 -1.44
CA ILE A 50 -0.11 -6.78 -2.64
C ILE A 50 0.27 -8.22 -2.23
N ALA A 51 1.19 -8.37 -1.29
CA ALA A 51 1.60 -9.67 -0.77
C ALA A 51 0.43 -10.42 -0.10
N ALA A 52 -0.41 -9.72 0.67
CA ALA A 52 -1.56 -10.32 1.34
C ALA A 52 -2.54 -10.96 0.35
N ILE A 53 -2.81 -10.26 -0.76
CA ILE A 53 -3.74 -10.72 -1.80
C ILE A 53 -3.12 -11.86 -2.60
N PHE A 54 -1.84 -11.76 -2.98
CA PHE A 54 -1.14 -12.84 -3.68
C PHE A 54 -1.13 -14.12 -2.83
N LEU A 55 -0.85 -14.00 -1.54
CA LEU A 55 -0.81 -15.13 -0.62
C LEU A 55 -2.22 -15.75 -0.47
N LEU A 56 -3.26 -14.92 -0.29
CA LEU A 56 -4.63 -15.41 -0.26
C LEU A 56 -5.09 -16.05 -1.58
N ALA A 57 -4.73 -15.47 -2.73
CA ALA A 57 -5.08 -16.01 -4.05
C ALA A 57 -4.46 -17.38 -4.31
N VAL A 58 -3.23 -17.63 -3.83
CA VAL A 58 -2.55 -18.91 -3.99
C VAL A 58 -3.06 -19.96 -2.99
N PHE A 59 -3.22 -19.58 -1.72
CA PHE A 59 -3.54 -20.55 -0.65
C PHE A 59 -5.04 -20.76 -0.44
N CYS A 60 -5.90 -19.80 -0.81
CA CYS A 60 -7.35 -19.88 -0.59
C CYS A 60 -8.11 -19.94 -1.92
N LYS A 61 -8.51 -21.15 -2.32
CA LYS A 61 -9.45 -21.39 -3.45
C LYS A 61 -10.80 -20.68 -3.32
N ARG A 62 -11.13 -20.20 -2.12
CA ARG A 62 -12.42 -19.57 -1.78
C ARG A 62 -12.45 -18.05 -2.03
N VAL A 63 -11.34 -17.45 -2.47
CA VAL A 63 -11.27 -16.02 -2.78
C VAL A 63 -12.07 -15.76 -4.06
N THR A 64 -13.14 -14.98 -3.93
CA THR A 64 -13.96 -14.56 -5.08
C THR A 64 -13.26 -13.43 -5.85
N GLU A 65 -13.56 -13.30 -7.15
CA GLU A 65 -12.99 -12.22 -7.99
C GLU A 65 -13.33 -10.83 -7.42
N GLN A 66 -14.56 -10.66 -6.95
CA GLN A 66 -14.99 -9.41 -6.31
C GLN A 66 -14.27 -9.18 -4.98
N GLY A 67 -14.08 -10.21 -4.16
CA GLY A 67 -13.33 -10.11 -2.91
C GLY A 67 -11.85 -9.76 -3.12
N ALA A 68 -11.24 -10.30 -4.18
CA ALA A 68 -9.87 -9.96 -4.58
C ALA A 68 -9.77 -8.49 -5.05
N PHE A 69 -10.70 -8.04 -5.90
CA PHE A 69 -10.70 -6.68 -6.43
C PHE A 69 -10.95 -5.64 -5.32
N TRP A 70 -12.04 -5.79 -4.56
CA TRP A 70 -12.37 -4.85 -3.49
C TRP A 70 -11.41 -4.93 -2.31
N GLY A 71 -10.85 -6.11 -2.04
CA GLY A 71 -9.77 -6.29 -1.07
C GLY A 71 -8.48 -5.57 -1.46
N LEU A 72 -8.12 -5.59 -2.76
CA LEU A 72 -6.98 -4.84 -3.30
C LEU A 72 -7.19 -3.33 -3.22
N VAL A 73 -8.35 -2.85 -3.66
CA VAL A 73 -8.70 -1.43 -3.59
C VAL A 73 -8.73 -0.95 -2.14
N GLY A 74 -9.36 -1.71 -1.23
CA GLY A 74 -9.42 -1.40 0.19
C GLY A 74 -8.05 -1.43 0.87
N GLY A 75 -7.23 -2.46 0.60
CA GLY A 75 -5.88 -2.59 1.14
C GLY A 75 -4.95 -1.46 0.70
N ILE A 76 -5.04 -1.05 -0.56
CA ILE A 76 -4.30 0.11 -1.09
C ILE A 76 -4.78 1.41 -0.44
N LEU A 77 -6.09 1.63 -0.33
CA LEU A 77 -6.65 2.84 0.30
C LEU A 77 -6.24 2.97 1.77
N ILE A 78 -6.30 1.87 2.52
CA ILE A 78 -5.88 1.83 3.93
C ILE A 78 -4.39 2.09 4.06
N SER A 79 -3.57 1.54 3.16
CA SER A 79 -2.13 1.77 3.14
C SER A 79 -1.79 3.23 2.83
N ILE A 80 -2.47 3.85 1.86
CA ILE A 80 -2.33 5.27 1.54
C ILE A 80 -2.77 6.14 2.72
N CYS A 81 -3.93 5.84 3.32
CA CYS A 81 -4.43 6.56 4.48
C CYS A 81 -3.46 6.47 5.67
N GLY A 82 -2.92 5.27 5.96
CA GLY A 82 -1.92 5.06 7.01
C GLY A 82 -0.62 5.82 6.76
N MET A 83 -0.19 5.92 5.50
CA MET A 83 0.99 6.70 5.11
C MET A 83 0.76 8.21 5.27
N VAL A 84 -0.40 8.71 4.86
CA VAL A 84 -0.80 10.13 5.03
C VAL A 84 -0.93 10.48 6.51
N LEU A 85 -1.54 9.61 7.32
CA LEU A 85 -1.61 9.77 8.78
C LEU A 85 -0.21 9.90 9.39
N LYS A 86 0.74 9.02 9.03
CA LYS A 86 2.12 9.14 9.52
C LYS A 86 2.84 10.41 9.04
N PHE A 87 2.48 10.92 7.87
CA PHE A 87 3.04 12.16 7.35
C PHE A 87 2.50 13.40 8.09
N VAL A 88 1.20 13.41 8.39
CA VAL A 88 0.52 14.49 9.13
C VAL A 88 0.88 14.45 10.61
N TYR A 89 0.90 13.27 11.23
CA TYR A 89 1.30 13.05 12.62
C TYR A 89 2.82 12.94 12.79
N LYS A 90 3.59 13.69 11.98
CA LYS A 90 5.06 13.82 12.10
C LYS A 90 5.43 13.96 13.59
N PRO A 91 6.53 13.35 14.08
CA PRO A 91 6.96 13.47 15.47
C PRO A 91 7.55 14.88 15.71
N GLN A 92 6.71 15.91 15.70
CA GLN A 92 7.12 17.29 16.00
C GLN A 92 7.09 17.57 17.51
N SER A 93 6.49 16.70 18.33
CA SER A 93 6.38 16.96 19.77
C SER A 93 6.57 15.69 20.59
N CYS A 94 7.81 15.19 20.69
CA CYS A 94 8.23 14.50 21.92
C CYS A 94 9.38 15.32 22.57
N VAL A 95 9.18 16.63 22.74
CA VAL A 95 10.06 17.47 23.58
C VAL A 95 9.40 17.78 24.92
N GLU A 96 8.07 17.87 24.98
CA GLU A 96 7.39 18.00 26.27
C GLU A 96 6.07 17.24 26.27
N ASP A 97 5.91 16.46 27.32
CA ASP A 97 4.66 15.93 27.88
C ASP A 97 4.21 14.50 27.53
N ASN A 98 3.63 13.89 28.56
CA ASN A 98 3.55 12.46 28.86
C ASN A 98 2.51 11.68 28.04
N MET A 99 2.29 12.09 26.79
CA MET A 99 1.27 11.52 25.90
C MET A 99 1.79 11.25 24.50
N CYS A 100 3.06 10.81 24.32
CA CYS A 100 3.46 10.25 23.03
C CYS A 100 2.76 8.87 22.89
N PRO A 101 1.71 8.73 22.04
CA PRO A 101 1.05 7.44 21.86
C PRO A 101 2.08 6.42 21.34
N VAL A 102 1.85 5.14 21.64
CA VAL A 102 2.75 4.00 21.34
C VAL A 102 3.32 4.01 19.90
N MET A 103 2.63 4.69 18.98
CA MET A 103 3.00 4.99 17.60
C MET A 103 4.34 5.74 17.42
N CYS A 104 4.83 6.51 18.40
CA CYS A 104 6.11 7.23 18.30
C CYS A 104 7.35 6.33 18.42
N LYS A 105 7.23 5.12 19.00
CA LYS A 105 8.37 4.21 19.25
C LYS A 105 8.33 2.92 18.42
N LEU A 106 7.31 2.76 17.57
CA LEU A 106 7.10 1.55 16.78
C LEU A 106 7.93 1.59 15.48
N ASN A 107 8.86 0.65 15.36
CA ASN A 107 9.62 0.42 14.14
C ASN A 107 8.70 0.17 12.93
N TYR A 108 9.15 0.61 11.75
CA TYR A 108 8.40 0.50 10.50
C TYR A 108 7.92 -0.95 10.22
N LEU A 109 8.70 -1.98 10.62
CA LEU A 109 8.32 -3.39 10.51
C LEU A 109 6.99 -3.73 11.19
N TYR A 110 6.76 -3.24 12.42
CA TYR A 110 5.54 -3.58 13.16
C TYR A 110 4.30 -3.02 12.48
N LEU A 111 4.37 -1.81 11.92
CA LEU A 111 3.22 -1.23 11.22
C LEU A 111 2.89 -1.99 9.94
N ILE A 112 3.91 -2.48 9.22
CA ILE A 112 3.73 -3.29 8.00
C ILE A 112 3.00 -4.59 8.34
N ILE A 113 3.39 -5.27 9.43
CA ILE A 113 2.72 -6.51 9.88
C ILE A 113 1.26 -6.25 10.25
N ILE A 114 0.98 -5.15 10.97
CA ILE A 114 -0.39 -4.77 11.34
C ILE A 114 -1.24 -4.51 10.09
N LEU A 115 -0.71 -3.78 9.10
CA LEU A 115 -1.40 -3.50 7.84
C LEU A 115 -1.62 -4.76 7.00
N PHE A 116 -0.66 -5.69 7.00
CA PHE A 116 -0.79 -6.98 6.34
C PHE A 116 -1.94 -7.79 6.93
N ILE A 117 -2.00 -7.92 8.26
CA ILE A 117 -3.08 -8.64 8.96
C ILE A 117 -4.44 -7.97 8.71
N LEU A 118 -4.51 -6.63 8.78
CA LEU A 118 -5.75 -5.90 8.53
C LEU A 118 -6.26 -6.14 7.10
N THR A 119 -5.35 -6.14 6.11
CA THR A 119 -5.71 -6.41 4.72
C THR A 119 -6.21 -7.84 4.53
N LEU A 120 -5.57 -8.83 5.16
CA LEU A 120 -6.05 -10.22 5.16
C LEU A 120 -7.46 -10.33 5.75
N LEU A 121 -7.73 -9.67 6.88
CA LEU A 121 -9.04 -9.69 7.53
C LEU A 121 -10.13 -9.08 6.64
N ILE A 122 -9.82 -7.99 5.93
CA ILE A 122 -10.75 -7.34 5.01
C ILE A 122 -11.08 -8.25 3.84
N ILE A 123 -10.08 -8.87 3.21
CA ILE A 123 -10.31 -9.79 2.09
C ILE A 123 -11.14 -10.99 2.53
N LEU A 124 -10.80 -11.60 3.67
CA LEU A 124 -11.55 -12.73 4.22
C LEU A 124 -12.96 -12.34 4.64
N GLY A 125 -13.15 -11.13 5.17
CA GLY A 125 -14.45 -10.57 5.51
C GLY A 125 -15.32 -10.41 4.27
N ILE A 126 -14.85 -9.66 3.27
CA ILE A 126 -15.58 -9.43 2.01
C ILE A 126 -15.85 -10.77 1.31
N SER A 127 -14.86 -11.66 1.25
CA SER A 127 -15.00 -12.98 0.62
C SER A 127 -15.99 -13.91 1.33
N LYS A 128 -16.32 -13.66 2.61
CA LYS A 128 -17.38 -14.40 3.32
C LYS A 128 -18.77 -13.79 3.13
N PHE A 129 -18.85 -12.49 2.89
CA PHE A 129 -20.12 -11.78 2.68
C PHE A 129 -20.53 -11.71 1.20
N THR A 130 -19.61 -11.98 0.27
CA THR A 130 -19.89 -12.05 -1.17
C THR A 130 -20.24 -13.49 -1.57
N ASP A 131 -21.32 -13.64 -2.34
CA ASP A 131 -21.77 -14.92 -2.88
C ASP A 131 -20.67 -15.61 -3.72
N PRO A 132 -20.54 -16.95 -3.63
CA PRO A 132 -19.59 -17.69 -4.46
C PRO A 132 -19.93 -17.52 -5.95
N VAL A 133 -18.89 -17.37 -6.77
CA VAL A 133 -19.01 -17.30 -8.25
C VAL A 133 -19.72 -18.56 -8.75
N PRO A 134 -20.81 -18.47 -9.55
CA PRO A 134 -21.42 -19.64 -10.16
C PRO A 134 -20.43 -20.34 -11.11
N ASP A 135 -20.30 -21.66 -10.94
CA ASP A 135 -19.29 -22.55 -11.53
C ASP A 135 -19.39 -22.75 -13.07
N GLN A 136 -19.57 -21.70 -13.88
CA GLN A 136 -19.73 -21.84 -15.34
C GLN A 136 -18.44 -21.69 -16.17
N HIS A 137 -17.27 -21.45 -15.57
CA HIS A 137 -16.02 -21.27 -16.32
C HIS A 137 -14.89 -22.28 -15.98
N VAL A 138 -15.20 -23.39 -15.30
CA VAL A 138 -14.22 -24.47 -15.02
C VAL A 138 -14.39 -25.66 -15.98
N SER A 139 -15.07 -25.47 -17.12
CA SER A 139 -15.15 -26.48 -18.18
C SER A 139 -15.17 -25.82 -19.56
N ALA A 140 -14.00 -25.43 -20.03
CA ALA A 140 -13.64 -25.55 -21.44
C ALA A 140 -12.16 -25.89 -21.48
N ALA A 141 -11.91 -27.18 -21.73
CA ALA A 141 -10.62 -27.78 -22.00
C ALA A 141 -9.98 -27.20 -23.27
#